data_AF-A0A537CXA7-F1
#
_entry.id   AF-A0A537CXA7-F1
#
_cell.length_a   1.000
_cell.length_b   1.000
_cell.length_c   1.000
_cell.angle_alpha   90.00
_cell.angle_beta   90.00
_cell.angle_gamma   90.00
#
_symmetry.space_group_name_H-M   'P 1'
#
loop_
_entity.id
_entity.type
_entity.pdbx_description
1 polymer ?
#
loop_
_entity_poly.entity_id
_entity_poly.type
_entity_poly.pdbx_seq_one_letter_code
_entity_poly.pdbx_strand_id
1 'polypeptide(L)'
;MADFLPMPAQYANFSFVVLAFGLTLAIYLAFRYQVNFWWLNFWYSLPFFGKLAQLSKDTTRSSNPGWLCGEETLCGDYRTHITTTSKAEFYKRLIYMRKAHDRGRKPLPGWMVVILSILLLAEGLGFSYLLGTWMAREGSANVHTLLLTIVFVICTLLLFLTHAAGHQLYRSGLIRRSDKEWREGGRHGDFRSAEVMLDDDQLIDDRAAPYTQTVNRVGITGGYAIVRIAIAAIVAITAISTWMRVGHPNSEMIAAFIMLAIIFTVTQIVSICAGFKYGFGGKESEAAFKGTRGFSSYDDYMGRVEPMIQAAQAKLQALQRNLAALGGDVKLNLYKTFDDYIRESEARRPAIEIKRLGKADKKREGYHRITYEKTGNSINVVEAFVLVAVLAYFGVCTYAVIT
;
A
#
# COMPACT_ATOMS: atom_id res chain seq x y z
N MET A 1 -0.64 21.36 -39.94
CA MET A 1 -0.55 22.06 -38.64
C MET A 1 -1.85 21.75 -37.92
N ALA A 2 -1.76 21.09 -36.76
CA ALA A 2 -2.93 20.59 -36.05
C ALA A 2 -3.70 21.76 -35.44
N ASP A 3 -4.92 22.01 -35.90
CA ASP A 3 -5.88 22.82 -35.16
C ASP A 3 -6.28 22.02 -33.93
N PHE A 4 -5.51 22.24 -32.87
CA PHE A 4 -5.87 21.94 -31.50
C PHE A 4 -7.16 22.72 -31.23
N LEU A 5 -8.32 22.09 -31.45
CA LEU A 5 -9.62 22.65 -31.07
C LEU A 5 -9.46 23.27 -29.67
N PRO A 6 -9.75 24.57 -29.50
CA PRO A 6 -9.63 25.19 -28.20
C PRO A 6 -10.70 24.56 -27.31
N MET A 7 -10.30 23.56 -26.53
CA MET A 7 -10.98 23.25 -25.29
C MET A 7 -11.18 24.60 -24.60
N PRO A 8 -12.42 25.01 -24.25
CA PRO A 8 -12.61 26.27 -23.57
C PRO A 8 -11.69 26.25 -22.35
N ALA A 9 -10.84 27.28 -22.20
CA ALA A 9 -9.69 27.25 -21.27
C ALA A 9 -10.09 26.76 -19.86
N GLN A 10 -11.33 27.03 -19.44
CA GLN A 10 -11.93 26.57 -18.20
C GLN A 10 -11.95 25.03 -18.01
N TYR A 11 -12.18 24.23 -19.05
CA TYR A 11 -12.28 22.75 -18.96
C TYR A 11 -10.92 22.05 -19.08
N ALA A 12 -9.99 22.61 -19.86
CA ALA A 12 -8.60 22.17 -19.87
C ALA A 12 -7.96 22.35 -18.48
N ASN A 13 -8.29 23.45 -17.80
CA ASN A 13 -7.83 23.73 -16.45
C ASN A 13 -8.37 22.71 -15.42
N PHE A 14 -9.64 22.31 -15.50
CA PHE A 14 -10.21 21.37 -14.53
C PHE A 14 -9.61 19.96 -14.65
N SER A 15 -9.53 19.41 -15.86
CA SER A 15 -8.89 18.11 -16.09
C SER A 15 -7.42 18.15 -15.66
N PHE A 16 -6.67 19.17 -16.08
CA PHE A 16 -5.27 19.35 -15.65
C PHE A 16 -5.13 19.45 -14.13
N VAL A 17 -6.02 20.18 -13.44
CA VAL A 17 -6.02 20.27 -11.97
C VAL A 17 -6.29 18.93 -11.33
N VAL A 18 -7.23 18.12 -11.83
CA VAL A 18 -7.51 16.77 -11.30
C VAL A 18 -6.31 15.84 -11.51
N LEU A 19 -5.68 15.88 -12.69
CA LEU A 19 -4.51 15.05 -13.00
C LEU A 19 -3.29 15.49 -12.17
N ALA A 20 -3.04 16.79 -12.03
CA ALA A 20 -1.96 17.34 -11.20
C ALA A 20 -2.20 17.07 -9.71
N PHE A 21 -3.45 17.20 -9.24
CA PHE A 21 -3.84 16.85 -7.88
C PHE A 21 -3.67 15.35 -7.61
N GLY A 22 -4.10 14.48 -8.53
CA GLY A 22 -3.91 13.03 -8.43
C GLY A 22 -2.43 12.64 -8.37
N LEU A 23 -1.60 13.25 -9.22
CA LEU A 23 -0.16 13.02 -9.24
C LEU A 23 0.53 13.53 -7.96
N THR A 24 0.20 14.74 -7.52
CA THR A 24 0.75 15.31 -6.27
C THR A 24 0.30 14.52 -5.04
N LEU A 25 -0.95 14.07 -4.99
CA LEU A 25 -1.46 13.19 -3.95
C LEU A 25 -0.74 11.84 -3.98
N ALA A 26 -0.51 11.25 -5.14
CA ALA A 26 0.23 9.99 -5.29
C ALA A 26 1.68 10.13 -4.79
N ILE A 27 2.36 11.22 -5.16
CA ILE A 27 3.71 11.56 -4.67
C ILE A 27 3.68 11.77 -3.15
N TYR A 28 2.71 12.52 -2.63
CA TYR A 28 2.55 12.72 -1.20
C TYR A 28 2.37 11.39 -0.47
N LEU A 29 1.46 10.52 -0.91
CA LEU A 29 1.20 9.22 -0.30
C LEU A 29 2.44 8.31 -0.36
N ALA A 30 3.18 8.34 -1.47
CA ALA A 30 4.42 7.60 -1.68
C ALA A 30 5.55 8.01 -0.71
N PHE A 31 5.67 9.30 -0.41
CA PHE A 31 6.74 9.86 0.43
C PHE A 31 6.25 10.42 1.77
N ARG A 32 5.03 10.06 2.19
CA ARG A 32 4.33 10.68 3.32
C ARG A 32 5.13 10.70 4.60
N TYR A 33 5.89 9.64 4.87
CA TYR A 33 6.69 9.53 6.10
C TYR A 33 7.88 10.48 6.09
N GLN A 34 8.61 10.57 4.97
CA GLN A 34 9.73 11.50 4.83
C GLN A 34 9.24 12.94 4.86
N VAL A 35 8.17 13.24 4.10
CA VAL A 35 7.58 14.59 4.03
C VAL A 35 7.07 15.03 5.40
N ASN A 36 6.28 14.21 6.09
CA ASN A 36 5.73 14.59 7.39
C ASN A 36 6.82 14.77 8.46
N PHE A 37 7.85 13.91 8.48
CA PHE A 37 8.97 14.08 9.42
C PHE A 37 9.82 15.32 9.08
N TRP A 38 10.01 15.61 7.80
CA TRP A 38 10.68 16.84 7.37
C TRP A 38 9.88 18.09 7.77
N TRP A 39 8.56 18.08 7.59
CA TRP A 39 7.66 19.15 8.03
C TRP A 39 7.66 19.34 9.53
N LEU A 40 7.66 18.25 10.31
CA LEU A 40 7.82 18.33 11.75
C LEU A 40 9.10 19.09 12.11
N ASN A 41 10.25 18.66 11.57
CA ASN A 41 11.52 19.32 11.84
C ASN A 41 11.53 20.78 11.39
N PHE A 42 10.95 21.09 10.24
CA PHE A 42 10.85 22.45 9.71
C PHE A 42 10.10 23.36 10.69
N TRP A 43 8.90 22.98 11.13
CA TRP A 43 8.08 23.76 12.06
C TRP A 43 8.71 23.90 13.46
N TYR A 44 9.48 22.91 13.91
CA TYR A 44 10.26 23.00 15.16
C TYR A 44 11.56 23.80 15.02
N SER A 45 12.00 24.13 13.80
CA SER A 45 13.24 24.88 13.55
C SER A 45 13.03 26.37 13.34
N LEU A 46 11.78 26.84 13.18
CA LEU A 46 11.50 28.26 12.97
C LEU A 46 11.77 29.06 14.26
N PRO A 47 12.63 30.11 14.22
CA PRO A 47 13.11 30.78 15.43
C PRO A 47 12.04 31.63 16.13
N PHE A 48 11.11 32.24 15.39
CA PHE A 48 10.15 33.21 15.95
C PHE A 48 8.73 32.64 16.15
N PHE A 49 8.23 31.89 15.16
CA PHE A 49 6.87 31.33 15.16
C PHE A 49 6.85 29.79 15.20
N GLY A 50 8.00 29.17 15.45
CA GLY A 50 8.10 27.72 15.53
C GLY A 50 7.53 27.17 16.83
N LYS A 51 7.08 25.91 16.78
CA LYS A 51 6.61 25.19 17.97
C LYS A 51 7.64 25.20 19.10
N LEU A 52 8.94 25.09 18.78
CA LEU A 52 10.01 25.11 19.80
C LEU A 52 10.04 26.42 20.58
N ALA A 53 9.92 27.56 19.90
CA ALA A 53 9.94 28.90 20.52
C ALA A 53 8.68 29.17 21.35
N GLN A 54 7.56 28.56 20.97
CA GLN A 54 6.33 28.59 21.76
C GLN A 54 6.46 27.72 23.01
N LEU A 55 6.88 26.46 22.86
CA LEU A 55 7.02 25.50 23.96
C LEU A 55 8.11 25.90 24.95
N SER A 56 9.15 26.62 24.52
CA SER A 56 10.19 27.11 25.42
C SER A 56 9.71 28.17 26.40
N LYS A 57 8.51 28.73 26.22
CA LYS A 57 7.91 29.69 27.16
C LYS A 57 7.03 29.02 28.22
N ASP A 58 6.73 27.73 28.05
CA ASP A 58 5.85 26.98 28.94
C ASP A 58 6.66 26.18 29.98
N THR A 59 6.58 26.62 31.24
CA THR A 59 7.23 25.96 32.39
C THR A 59 6.27 25.10 33.20
N THR A 60 5.05 24.85 32.70
CA THR A 60 4.06 24.04 33.42
C THR A 60 4.50 22.58 33.52
N ARG A 61 4.23 21.98 34.69
CA ARG A 61 4.49 20.56 34.91
C ARG A 61 3.42 19.71 34.23
N SER A 62 3.85 18.69 33.52
CA SER A 62 2.94 17.68 32.98
C SER A 62 2.32 16.83 34.09
N SER A 63 1.18 16.20 33.78
CA SER A 63 0.63 15.08 34.56
C SER A 63 1.63 13.93 34.74
N ASN A 64 2.61 13.82 33.85
CA ASN A 64 3.66 12.82 33.90
C ASN A 64 4.78 13.24 34.86
N PRO A 65 5.04 12.44 35.92
CA PRO A 65 6.06 12.80 36.90
C PRO A 65 7.43 13.06 36.26
N GLY A 66 7.96 14.25 36.52
CA GLY A 66 9.29 14.67 36.06
C GLY A 66 9.38 15.15 34.61
N TRP A 67 8.25 15.42 33.94
CA TRP A 67 8.21 16.04 32.62
C TRP A 67 7.55 17.42 32.68
N LEU A 68 8.01 18.37 31.87
CA LEU A 68 7.27 19.59 31.56
C LEU A 68 6.28 19.34 30.42
N CYS A 69 5.19 20.12 30.36
CA CYS A 69 4.20 20.04 29.27
C CYS A 69 4.86 20.24 27.90
N GLY A 70 5.80 21.17 27.80
CA GLY A 70 6.55 21.42 26.57
C GLY A 70 7.45 20.25 26.15
N GLU A 71 8.15 19.62 27.10
CA GLU A 71 8.98 18.44 26.83
C GLU A 71 8.12 17.24 26.40
N GLU A 72 7.01 16.99 27.11
CA GLU A 72 6.08 15.91 26.76
C GLU A 72 5.47 16.12 25.37
N THR A 73 5.06 17.34 25.04
CA THR A 73 4.48 17.67 23.73
C THR A 73 5.49 17.45 22.61
N LEU A 74 6.72 17.95 22.77
CA LEU A 74 7.79 17.75 21.79
C LEU A 74 8.12 16.27 21.62
N CYS A 75 8.33 15.55 22.72
CA CYS A 75 8.66 14.13 22.65
C CYS A 75 7.49 13.31 22.07
N GLY A 76 6.25 13.66 22.41
CA GLY A 76 5.04 13.05 21.86
C GLY A 76 4.94 13.23 20.35
N ASP A 77 5.14 14.46 19.85
CA ASP A 77 5.15 14.77 18.42
C ASP A 77 6.19 13.91 17.67
N TYR A 78 7.44 13.85 18.16
CA TYR A 78 8.50 13.04 17.54
C TYR A 78 8.25 11.52 17.66
N ARG A 79 7.69 11.05 18.76
CA ARG A 79 7.38 9.62 19.00
C ARG A 79 6.40 9.05 17.98
N THR A 80 5.50 9.86 17.43
CA THR A 80 4.57 9.40 16.37
C THR A 80 5.30 8.97 15.10
N HIS A 81 6.47 9.55 14.81
CA HIS A 81 7.29 9.24 13.64
C HIS A 81 8.40 8.23 13.94
N ILE A 82 8.87 8.21 15.18
CA ILE A 82 9.95 7.34 15.66
C ILE A 82 9.32 6.17 16.41
N THR A 83 8.96 5.13 15.66
CA THR A 83 8.54 3.86 16.24
C THR A 83 9.75 2.96 16.40
N THR A 84 10.28 2.93 17.62
CA THR A 84 11.26 1.93 18.08
C THR A 84 10.58 0.58 18.26
N THR A 85 11.30 -0.48 17.92
CA THR A 85 10.91 -1.87 18.14
C THR A 85 12.04 -2.51 18.91
N SER A 86 11.73 -3.25 19.98
CA SER A 86 12.77 -3.98 20.72
C SER A 86 13.42 -5.04 19.84
N LYS A 87 14.67 -5.43 20.15
CA LYS A 87 15.38 -6.47 19.39
C LYS A 87 14.59 -7.79 19.33
N ALA A 88 13.96 -8.19 20.42
CA ALA A 88 13.12 -9.40 20.47
C ALA A 88 11.90 -9.29 19.53
N GLU A 89 11.15 -8.18 19.60
CA GLU A 89 9.99 -7.94 18.73
C GLU A 89 10.38 -7.82 17.24
N PHE A 90 11.56 -7.27 16.95
CA PHE A 90 12.09 -7.18 15.59
C PHE A 90 12.29 -8.59 15.00
N TYR A 91 12.98 -9.48 15.72
CA TYR A 91 13.20 -10.85 15.24
C TYR A 91 11.93 -11.68 15.22
N LYS A 92 11.00 -11.47 16.16
CA LYS A 92 9.67 -12.09 16.15
C LYS A 92 8.92 -11.78 14.83
N ARG A 93 8.88 -10.51 14.43
CA ARG A 93 8.29 -10.08 13.15
C ARG A 93 9.02 -10.64 11.94
N LEU A 94 10.35 -10.73 11.99
CA LEU A 94 11.15 -11.30 10.92
C LEU A 94 10.89 -12.81 10.76
N ILE A 95 10.73 -13.55 11.86
CA ILE A 95 10.36 -14.98 11.86
C ILE A 95 8.96 -15.15 11.28
N TYR A 96 8.00 -14.33 11.69
CA TYR A 96 6.65 -14.34 11.13
C TYR A 96 6.67 -14.18 9.61
N MET A 97 7.33 -13.13 9.10
CA MET A 97 7.41 -12.89 7.65
C MET A 97 8.16 -14.00 6.91
N ARG A 98 9.20 -14.59 7.52
CA ARG A 98 9.91 -15.74 6.95
C ARG A 98 8.97 -16.93 6.77
N LYS A 99 8.24 -17.31 7.82
CA LYS A 99 7.33 -18.46 7.81
C LYS A 99 6.11 -18.24 6.91
N ALA A 100 5.67 -16.99 6.76
CA ALA A 100 4.62 -16.58 5.82
C ALA A 100 5.09 -16.50 4.34
N HIS A 101 6.37 -16.78 4.04
CA HIS A 101 6.98 -16.60 2.72
C HIS A 101 7.01 -15.15 2.20
N ASP A 102 6.91 -14.17 3.11
CA ASP A 102 6.93 -12.74 2.81
C ASP A 102 8.29 -12.08 3.10
N ARG A 103 9.31 -12.83 3.55
CA ARG A 103 10.65 -12.29 3.79
C ARG A 103 11.23 -11.68 2.51
N GLY A 104 11.70 -10.43 2.61
CA GLY A 104 12.25 -9.67 1.49
C GLY A 104 11.21 -8.99 0.61
N ARG A 105 9.91 -9.28 0.82
CA ARG A 105 8.83 -8.52 0.18
C ARG A 105 8.70 -7.14 0.80
N LYS A 106 8.26 -6.21 -0.03
CA LYS A 106 8.05 -4.80 0.31
C LYS A 106 6.69 -4.39 -0.25
N PRO A 107 5.97 -3.44 0.38
CA PRO A 107 4.80 -2.84 -0.24
C PRO A 107 5.21 -2.13 -1.54
N LEU A 108 4.22 -1.82 -2.38
CA LEU A 108 4.43 -1.19 -3.68
C LEU A 108 5.27 0.09 -3.51
N PRO A 109 6.48 0.16 -4.10
CA PRO A 109 7.37 1.28 -3.86
C PRO A 109 6.81 2.56 -4.50
N GLY A 110 7.04 3.69 -3.83
CA GLY A 110 6.48 4.98 -4.21
C GLY A 110 6.77 5.41 -5.65
N TRP A 111 7.98 5.16 -6.15
CA TRP A 111 8.33 5.48 -7.54
C TRP A 111 7.51 4.69 -8.57
N MET A 112 7.13 3.44 -8.25
CA MET A 112 6.30 2.62 -9.13
C MET A 112 4.86 3.12 -9.12
N VAL A 113 4.36 3.62 -7.98
CA VAL A 113 3.07 4.32 -7.91
C VAL A 113 3.07 5.53 -8.84
N VAL A 114 4.15 6.31 -8.87
CA VAL A 114 4.28 7.47 -9.77
C VAL A 114 4.23 7.04 -11.24
N ILE A 115 4.99 6.01 -11.63
CA ILE A 115 4.98 5.49 -13.02
C ILE A 115 3.59 4.96 -13.39
N LEU A 116 2.97 4.15 -12.53
CA LEU A 116 1.61 3.64 -12.74
C LEU A 116 0.58 4.77 -12.84
N SER A 117 0.75 5.84 -12.06
CA SER A 117 -0.09 7.02 -12.15
C SER A 117 0.10 7.71 -13.50
N ILE A 118 1.33 7.92 -13.98
CA ILE A 118 1.59 8.51 -15.30
C ILE A 118 0.98 7.67 -16.42
N LEU A 119 1.13 6.34 -16.37
CA LEU A 119 0.51 5.42 -17.33
C LEU A 119 -1.02 5.53 -17.32
N LEU A 120 -1.62 5.58 -16.13
CA LEU A 120 -3.06 5.79 -15.96
C LEU A 120 -3.53 7.12 -16.57
N LEU A 121 -2.78 8.22 -16.41
CA LEU A 121 -3.12 9.50 -17.01
C LEU A 121 -3.03 9.42 -18.55
N ALA A 122 -1.98 8.81 -19.08
CA ALA A 122 -1.80 8.64 -20.52
C ALA A 122 -2.94 7.80 -21.13
N GLU A 123 -3.35 6.73 -20.46
CA GLU A 123 -4.47 5.89 -20.88
C GLU A 123 -5.81 6.61 -20.80
N GLY A 124 -6.11 7.27 -19.68
CA GLY A 124 -7.36 8.01 -19.52
C GLY A 124 -7.53 9.09 -20.58
N LEU A 125 -6.46 9.83 -20.89
CA LEU A 125 -6.44 10.82 -21.96
C LEU A 125 -6.59 10.18 -23.35
N GLY A 126 -5.86 9.10 -23.62
CA GLY A 126 -5.91 8.39 -24.91
C GLY A 126 -7.29 7.80 -25.19
N PHE A 127 -7.89 7.11 -24.22
CA PHE A 127 -9.24 6.54 -24.36
C PHE A 127 -10.28 7.63 -24.51
N SER A 128 -10.16 8.72 -23.76
CA SER A 128 -11.15 9.78 -23.87
C SER A 128 -11.02 10.59 -25.16
N TYR A 129 -9.83 10.74 -25.72
CA TYR A 129 -9.67 11.35 -27.05
C TYR A 129 -10.40 10.51 -28.10
N LEU A 130 -10.16 9.20 -28.11
CA LEU A 130 -10.79 8.27 -29.07
C LEU A 130 -12.31 8.13 -28.87
N LEU A 131 -12.77 8.13 -27.62
CA LEU A 131 -14.20 8.12 -27.31
C LEU A 131 -14.86 9.46 -27.61
N GLY A 132 -14.16 10.57 -27.39
CA GLY A 132 -14.65 11.92 -27.70
C GLY A 132 -14.85 12.12 -29.20
N THR A 133 -13.93 11.66 -30.05
CA THR A 133 -14.10 11.73 -31.50
C THR A 133 -15.22 10.83 -32.03
N TRP A 134 -15.58 9.77 -31.29
CA TRP A 134 -16.68 8.85 -31.62
C TRP A 134 -18.04 9.33 -31.09
N MET A 135 -18.19 9.57 -29.79
CA MET A 135 -19.47 9.95 -29.16
C MET A 135 -19.90 11.38 -29.44
N ALA A 136 -19.00 12.25 -29.91
CA ALA A 136 -19.27 13.67 -29.97
C ALA A 136 -19.29 14.27 -31.38
N ARG A 137 -19.53 13.45 -32.41
CA ARG A 137 -20.08 13.99 -33.65
C ARG A 137 -21.41 14.72 -33.43
N GLU A 138 -22.13 14.43 -32.33
CA GLU A 138 -23.43 15.03 -31.98
C GLU A 138 -23.51 15.56 -30.52
N GLY A 139 -22.42 15.51 -29.75
CA GLY A 139 -22.42 15.80 -28.30
C GLY A 139 -22.00 17.23 -27.95
N SER A 140 -22.64 17.85 -26.96
CA SER A 140 -22.22 19.16 -26.43
C SER A 140 -20.89 19.07 -25.67
N ALA A 141 -20.17 20.20 -25.48
CA ALA A 141 -18.91 20.26 -24.73
C ALA A 141 -18.99 19.64 -23.31
N ASN A 142 -20.17 19.68 -22.68
CA ASN A 142 -20.41 19.08 -21.37
C ASN A 142 -20.36 17.53 -21.44
N VAL A 143 -20.83 16.93 -22.53
CA VAL A 143 -20.79 15.48 -22.75
C VAL A 143 -19.34 15.00 -22.88
N HIS A 144 -18.51 15.73 -23.62
CA HIS A 144 -17.07 15.42 -23.72
C HIS A 144 -16.37 15.39 -22.35
N THR A 145 -16.65 16.36 -21.49
CA THR A 145 -16.05 16.46 -20.16
C THR A 145 -16.53 15.33 -19.24
N LEU A 146 -17.82 14.97 -19.33
CA LEU A 146 -18.38 13.83 -18.61
C LEU A 146 -17.69 12.52 -19.01
N LEU A 147 -17.46 12.31 -20.32
CA LEU A 147 -16.80 11.12 -20.84
C LEU A 147 -15.33 11.02 -20.38
N LEU A 148 -14.57 12.12 -20.45
CA LEU A 148 -13.21 12.21 -19.89
C LEU A 148 -13.17 11.73 -18.43
N THR A 149 -14.13 12.18 -17.64
CA THR A 149 -14.20 11.88 -16.21
C THR A 149 -14.58 10.42 -15.97
N ILE A 150 -15.59 9.89 -16.66
CA ILE A 150 -16.03 8.49 -16.52
C ILE A 150 -14.91 7.52 -16.91
N VAL A 151 -14.23 7.77 -18.04
CA VAL A 151 -13.13 6.91 -18.52
C VAL A 151 -11.98 6.89 -17.52
N PHE A 152 -11.58 8.05 -16.99
CA PHE A 152 -10.54 8.13 -15.98
C PHE A 152 -10.88 7.35 -14.70
N VAL A 153 -12.13 7.46 -14.23
CA VAL A 153 -12.62 6.70 -13.06
C VAL A 153 -12.58 5.20 -13.34
N ILE A 154 -13.04 4.75 -14.51
CA ILE A 154 -13.00 3.32 -14.90
C ILE A 154 -11.55 2.81 -14.95
N CYS A 155 -10.63 3.53 -15.58
CA CYS A 155 -9.22 3.13 -15.65
C CYS A 155 -8.59 3.04 -14.25
N THR A 156 -8.92 4.00 -13.36
CA THR A 156 -8.43 4.00 -11.98
C THR A 156 -8.95 2.77 -11.22
N LEU A 157 -10.25 2.49 -11.30
CA LEU A 157 -10.87 1.33 -10.67
C LEU A 157 -10.28 0.02 -11.21
N LEU A 158 -10.05 -0.06 -12.52
CA LEU A 158 -9.45 -1.24 -13.15
C LEU A 158 -8.02 -1.47 -12.69
N LEU A 159 -7.22 -0.41 -12.52
CA LEU A 159 -5.86 -0.50 -11.98
C LEU A 159 -5.86 -1.06 -10.54
N PHE A 160 -6.76 -0.60 -9.68
CA PHE A 160 -6.91 -1.16 -8.34
C PHE A 160 -7.36 -2.63 -8.38
N LEU A 161 -8.30 -2.96 -9.26
CA LEU A 161 -8.82 -4.31 -9.43
C LEU A 161 -7.73 -5.28 -9.93
N THR A 162 -6.93 -4.88 -10.91
CA THR A 162 -5.83 -5.70 -11.46
C THR A 162 -4.67 -5.85 -10.47
N HIS A 163 -4.35 -4.81 -9.71
CA HIS A 163 -3.41 -4.91 -8.58
C HIS A 163 -3.94 -5.88 -7.50
N ALA A 164 -5.22 -5.78 -7.12
CA ALA A 164 -5.84 -6.71 -6.17
C ALA A 164 -5.87 -8.16 -6.70
N ALA A 165 -6.10 -8.34 -8.01
CA ALA A 165 -6.02 -9.64 -8.66
C ALA A 165 -4.61 -10.24 -8.56
N GLY A 166 -3.55 -9.44 -8.80
CA GLY A 166 -2.17 -9.86 -8.61
C GLY A 166 -1.87 -10.31 -7.18
N HIS A 167 -2.34 -9.56 -6.19
CA HIS A 167 -2.21 -9.92 -4.77
C HIS A 167 -2.92 -11.25 -4.46
N GLN A 168 -4.14 -11.43 -4.97
CA GLN A 168 -4.89 -12.68 -4.81
C GLN A 168 -4.20 -13.88 -5.51
N LEU A 169 -3.60 -13.67 -6.68
CA LEU A 169 -2.81 -14.70 -7.38
C LEU A 169 -1.65 -15.18 -6.53
N TYR A 170 -0.90 -14.25 -5.92
CA TYR A 170 0.22 -14.60 -5.05
C TYR A 170 -0.21 -15.40 -3.84
N ARG A 171 -1.19 -14.88 -3.07
CA ARG A 171 -1.69 -15.53 -1.86
C ARG A 171 -2.26 -16.93 -2.16
N SER A 172 -3.07 -17.06 -3.22
CA SER A 172 -3.63 -18.35 -3.62
C SER A 172 -2.55 -19.31 -4.12
N GLY A 173 -1.49 -18.80 -4.74
CA GLY A 173 -0.32 -19.58 -5.14
C GLY A 173 0.42 -20.22 -3.97
N LEU A 174 0.59 -19.49 -2.85
CA LEU A 174 1.19 -20.03 -1.63
C LEU A 174 0.35 -21.18 -1.04
N ILE A 175 -0.97 -20.98 -0.98
CA ILE A 175 -1.90 -21.98 -0.45
C ILE A 175 -1.88 -23.25 -1.33
N ARG A 176 -1.95 -23.08 -2.65
CA ARG A 176 -1.91 -24.20 -3.61
C ARG A 176 -0.60 -24.98 -3.52
N ARG A 177 0.53 -24.28 -3.40
CA ARG A 177 1.83 -24.93 -3.22
C ARG A 177 1.89 -25.71 -1.92
N SER A 178 1.39 -25.12 -0.83
CA SER A 178 1.34 -25.75 0.49
C SER A 178 0.44 -27.00 0.49
N ASP A 179 -0.74 -26.95 -0.14
CA ASP A 179 -1.62 -28.13 -0.30
C ASP A 179 -0.97 -29.20 -1.19
N LYS A 180 -0.28 -28.81 -2.27
CA LYS A 180 0.44 -29.75 -3.14
C LYS A 180 1.54 -30.48 -2.37
N GLU A 181 2.43 -29.76 -1.68
CA GLU A 181 3.47 -30.35 -0.83
C GLU A 181 2.86 -31.23 0.29
N TRP A 182 1.70 -30.84 0.81
CA TRP A 182 1.01 -31.64 1.81
C TRP A 182 0.51 -32.99 1.26
N ARG A 183 -0.03 -33.00 0.03
CA ARG A 183 -0.51 -34.22 -0.66
C ARG A 183 0.61 -35.12 -1.12
N GLU A 184 1.71 -34.55 -1.60
CA GLU A 184 2.91 -35.29 -2.03
C GLU A 184 3.54 -36.09 -0.88
N GLY A 185 3.32 -35.64 0.37
CA GLY A 185 3.69 -36.39 1.58
C GLY A 185 2.79 -37.59 1.93
N GLY A 186 1.95 -38.07 1.00
CA GLY A 186 1.10 -39.26 1.18
C GLY A 186 -0.13 -39.04 2.08
N ARG A 187 -0.54 -37.79 2.31
CA ARG A 187 -1.67 -37.46 3.19
C ARG A 187 -2.95 -37.31 2.39
N HIS A 188 -4.03 -37.86 2.94
CA HIS A 188 -5.36 -37.83 2.35
C HIS A 188 -6.33 -37.07 3.26
N GLY A 189 -7.32 -36.40 2.65
CA GLY A 189 -8.33 -35.59 3.36
C GLY A 189 -8.12 -34.08 3.24
N ASP A 190 -8.72 -33.36 4.18
CA ASP A 190 -8.74 -31.90 4.20
C ASP A 190 -7.47 -31.30 4.80
N PHE A 191 -6.94 -30.30 4.12
CA PHE A 191 -5.76 -29.58 4.56
C PHE A 191 -6.16 -28.53 5.62
N ARG A 192 -5.77 -28.77 6.86
CA ARG A 192 -6.12 -27.92 8.02
C ARG A 192 -4.98 -26.97 8.37
N SER A 193 -5.32 -25.80 8.89
CA SER A 193 -4.38 -24.81 9.44
C SER A 193 -4.75 -24.46 10.88
N ALA A 194 -3.74 -24.21 11.72
CA ALA A 194 -3.90 -23.56 13.01
C ALA A 194 -3.46 -22.10 12.86
N GLU A 195 -4.34 -21.14 13.07
CA GLU A 195 -3.99 -19.74 12.85
C GLU A 195 -2.94 -19.27 13.86
N VAL A 196 -1.84 -18.68 13.37
CA VAL A 196 -0.77 -18.11 14.19
C VAL A 196 -0.67 -16.63 13.88
N MET A 197 -0.99 -15.80 14.87
CA MET A 197 -0.93 -14.34 14.79
C MET A 197 0.50 -13.84 14.96
N LEU A 198 0.73 -12.58 14.64
CA LEU A 198 1.99 -11.89 14.84
C LEU A 198 2.36 -11.82 16.32
N ASP A 199 1.37 -11.59 17.18
CA ASP A 199 1.59 -11.41 18.62
C ASP A 199 1.81 -12.74 19.37
N ASP A 200 1.48 -13.87 18.77
CA ASP A 200 1.66 -15.19 19.38
C ASP A 200 3.16 -15.59 19.45
N ASP A 201 3.46 -16.63 20.23
CA ASP A 201 4.80 -17.24 20.22
C ASP A 201 5.08 -17.84 18.83
N GLN A 202 6.07 -17.28 18.15
CA GLN A 202 6.42 -17.69 16.80
C GLN A 202 7.10 -19.06 16.75
N LEU A 203 7.45 -19.66 17.89
CA LEU A 203 8.06 -20.99 17.98
C LEU A 203 7.04 -22.13 18.06
N ILE A 204 5.75 -21.83 18.27
CA ILE A 204 4.69 -22.83 18.50
C ILE A 204 4.59 -23.89 17.39
N ASP A 205 4.91 -23.51 16.16
CA ASP A 205 4.85 -24.37 14.98
C ASP A 205 6.22 -24.69 14.36
N ASP A 206 7.33 -24.49 15.10
CA ASP A 206 8.69 -24.81 14.61
C ASP A 206 8.88 -26.28 14.26
N ARG A 207 8.19 -27.18 14.96
CA ARG A 207 8.22 -28.63 14.69
C ARG A 207 7.31 -29.04 13.53
N ALA A 208 6.42 -28.14 13.08
CA ALA A 208 5.55 -28.41 11.96
C ALA A 208 6.32 -28.26 10.64
N ALA A 209 5.87 -28.97 9.61
CA ALA A 209 6.47 -28.85 8.28
C ALA A 209 6.30 -27.42 7.70
N PRO A 210 7.18 -27.00 6.77
CA PRO A 210 7.16 -25.65 6.21
C PRO A 210 5.81 -25.22 5.63
N TYR A 211 5.13 -26.10 4.87
CA TYR A 211 3.81 -25.81 4.31
C TYR A 211 2.76 -25.51 5.39
N THR A 212 2.84 -26.15 6.57
CA THR A 212 1.94 -25.90 7.71
C THR A 212 2.22 -24.53 8.30
N GLN A 213 3.50 -24.20 8.52
CA GLN A 213 3.91 -22.89 9.05
C GLN A 213 3.43 -21.73 8.16
N THR A 214 3.43 -21.95 6.84
CA THR A 214 2.92 -20.98 5.87
C THR A 214 1.40 -20.83 5.97
N VAL A 215 0.63 -21.91 5.89
CA VAL A 215 -0.85 -21.78 5.95
C VAL A 215 -1.38 -21.33 7.31
N ASN A 216 -0.64 -21.57 8.39
CA ASN A 216 -0.96 -21.02 9.70
C ASN A 216 -0.97 -19.47 9.70
N ARG A 217 -0.18 -18.83 8.83
CA ARG A 217 -0.08 -17.35 8.72
C ARG A 217 -0.84 -16.78 7.53
N VAL A 218 -0.93 -17.53 6.43
CA VAL A 218 -1.59 -17.14 5.17
C VAL A 218 -3.09 -17.49 5.19
N GLY A 219 -3.46 -18.54 5.91
CA GLY A 219 -4.76 -19.22 5.84
C GLY A 219 -4.82 -20.28 4.74
N ILE A 220 -5.93 -21.02 4.70
CA ILE A 220 -6.20 -22.09 3.70
C ILE A 220 -7.24 -21.70 2.65
N THR A 221 -7.89 -20.55 2.82
CA THR A 221 -8.90 -20.03 1.89
C THR A 221 -8.23 -19.26 0.74
N GLY A 222 -7.84 -20.02 -0.29
CA GLY A 222 -7.43 -19.49 -1.59
C GLY A 222 -8.64 -19.28 -2.50
N GLY A 223 -8.51 -18.42 -3.51
CA GLY A 223 -9.56 -18.21 -4.49
C GLY A 223 -9.12 -17.27 -5.61
N TYR A 224 -9.81 -17.33 -6.75
CA TYR A 224 -9.51 -16.54 -7.93
C TYR A 224 -10.68 -15.62 -8.33
N ALA A 225 -11.50 -15.20 -7.36
CA ALA A 225 -12.70 -14.40 -7.63
C ALA A 225 -12.35 -13.01 -8.21
N ILE A 226 -11.44 -12.28 -7.57
CA ILE A 226 -10.98 -10.95 -8.02
C ILE A 226 -10.25 -11.09 -9.36
N VAL A 227 -9.45 -12.13 -9.52
CA VAL A 227 -8.78 -12.44 -10.80
C VAL A 227 -9.80 -12.64 -11.93
N ARG A 228 -10.85 -13.43 -11.69
CA ARG A 228 -11.92 -13.64 -12.69
C ARG A 228 -12.66 -12.33 -13.02
N ILE A 229 -12.98 -11.51 -12.02
CA ILE A 229 -13.63 -10.21 -12.22
C ILE A 229 -12.71 -9.27 -13.01
N ALA A 230 -11.41 -9.21 -12.69
CA ALA A 230 -10.42 -8.40 -13.40
C ALA A 230 -10.30 -8.82 -14.87
N ILE A 231 -10.17 -10.11 -15.14
CA ILE A 231 -10.11 -10.64 -16.51
C ILE A 231 -11.41 -10.34 -17.26
N ALA A 232 -12.57 -10.56 -16.65
CA ALA A 232 -13.85 -10.25 -17.26
C ALA A 232 -13.98 -8.75 -17.61
N ALA A 233 -13.53 -7.85 -16.73
CA ALA A 233 -13.52 -6.41 -16.97
C ALA A 233 -12.57 -6.02 -18.12
N ILE A 234 -11.36 -6.57 -18.16
CA ILE A 234 -10.40 -6.34 -19.25
C ILE A 234 -10.99 -6.81 -20.59
N VAL A 235 -11.49 -8.05 -20.63
CA VAL A 235 -12.09 -8.62 -21.83
C VAL A 235 -13.30 -7.81 -22.28
N ALA A 236 -14.16 -7.37 -21.36
CA ALA A 236 -15.31 -6.52 -21.69
C ALA A 236 -14.88 -5.18 -22.30
N ILE A 237 -13.90 -4.49 -21.70
CA ILE A 237 -13.39 -3.20 -22.21
C ILE A 237 -12.75 -3.39 -23.59
N THR A 238 -11.93 -4.44 -23.78
CA THR A 238 -11.32 -4.74 -25.07
C THR A 238 -12.38 -5.11 -26.12
N ALA A 239 -13.39 -5.90 -25.77
CA ALA A 239 -14.47 -6.27 -26.69
C ALA A 239 -15.32 -5.06 -27.09
N ILE A 240 -15.69 -4.20 -26.14
CA ILE A 240 -16.40 -2.95 -26.42
C ILE A 240 -15.54 -2.03 -27.30
N SER A 241 -14.24 -1.91 -27.01
CA SER A 241 -13.29 -1.14 -27.84
C SER A 241 -13.20 -1.65 -29.27
N THR A 242 -13.11 -2.97 -29.46
CA THR A 242 -13.07 -3.58 -30.80
C THR A 242 -14.41 -3.44 -31.52
N TRP A 243 -15.54 -3.62 -30.83
CA TRP A 243 -16.86 -3.44 -31.43
C TRP A 243 -17.10 -2.01 -31.92
N MET A 244 -16.74 -1.00 -31.12
CA MET A 244 -16.79 0.41 -31.53
C MET A 244 -15.95 0.69 -32.77
N ARG A 245 -14.84 -0.05 -32.96
CA ARG A 245 -13.97 0.08 -34.13
C ARG A 245 -14.60 -0.51 -35.40
N VAL A 246 -15.18 -1.71 -35.33
CA VAL A 246 -15.78 -2.37 -36.51
C VAL A 246 -16.95 -1.56 -37.07
N GLY A 247 -17.67 -0.81 -36.23
CA GLY A 247 -18.74 0.08 -36.67
C GLY A 247 -18.28 1.32 -37.46
N HIS A 248 -17.01 1.72 -37.40
CA HIS A 248 -16.50 2.95 -38.01
C HIS A 248 -15.05 2.82 -38.53
N PRO A 249 -14.85 2.19 -39.69
CA PRO A 249 -13.53 1.97 -40.27
C PRO A 249 -12.94 3.27 -40.84
N ASN A 250 -12.37 4.11 -39.98
CA ASN A 250 -11.54 5.25 -40.39
C ASN A 250 -10.06 4.84 -40.27
N SER A 251 -9.39 4.66 -41.41
CA SER A 251 -8.00 4.17 -41.49
C SER A 251 -7.01 4.98 -40.64
N GLU A 252 -7.21 6.29 -40.53
CA GLU A 252 -6.38 7.20 -39.74
C GLU A 252 -6.45 6.93 -38.22
N MET A 253 -7.58 6.43 -37.71
CA MET A 253 -7.75 6.15 -36.28
C MET A 253 -7.33 4.73 -35.90
N ILE A 254 -7.26 3.80 -36.85
CA ILE A 254 -6.93 2.39 -36.60
C ILE A 254 -5.60 2.25 -35.86
N ALA A 255 -4.58 2.99 -36.29
CA ALA A 255 -3.26 2.99 -35.67
C ALA A 255 -3.30 3.50 -34.21
N ALA A 256 -4.03 4.58 -33.95
CA ALA A 256 -4.17 5.15 -32.60
C ALA A 256 -4.89 4.18 -31.65
N PHE A 257 -5.96 3.52 -32.11
CA PHE A 257 -6.65 2.52 -31.30
C PHE A 257 -5.78 1.27 -31.05
N ILE A 258 -4.96 0.83 -32.01
CA ILE A 258 -4.02 -0.30 -31.80
C ILE A 258 -2.97 0.08 -30.75
N MET A 259 -2.36 1.26 -30.88
CA MET A 259 -1.38 1.77 -29.91
C MET A 259 -1.97 1.82 -28.50
N LEU A 260 -3.18 2.37 -28.35
CA LEU A 260 -3.83 2.48 -27.05
C LEU A 260 -4.18 1.11 -26.46
N ALA A 261 -4.65 0.17 -27.27
CA ALA A 261 -4.95 -1.18 -26.82
C ALA A 261 -3.69 -1.94 -26.35
N ILE A 262 -2.54 -1.72 -27.01
CA ILE A 262 -1.24 -2.26 -26.58
C ILE A 262 -0.84 -1.65 -25.24
N ILE A 263 -0.86 -0.32 -25.11
CA ILE A 263 -0.48 0.37 -23.87
C ILE A 263 -1.38 -0.09 -22.72
N PHE A 264 -2.70 -0.13 -22.94
CA PHE A 264 -3.67 -0.65 -21.99
C PHE A 264 -3.33 -2.06 -21.50
N THR A 265 -3.07 -2.98 -22.43
CA THR A 265 -2.71 -4.37 -22.11
C THR A 265 -1.43 -4.43 -21.28
N VAL A 266 -0.41 -3.65 -21.67
CA VAL A 266 0.86 -3.57 -20.92
C VAL A 266 0.62 -3.04 -19.51
N THR A 267 -0.16 -1.98 -19.32
CA THR A 267 -0.45 -1.43 -17.99
C THR A 267 -1.25 -2.41 -17.13
N GLN A 268 -2.19 -3.17 -17.69
CA GLN A 268 -2.91 -4.19 -16.95
C GLN A 268 -1.96 -5.32 -16.49
N ILE A 269 -1.04 -5.76 -17.36
CA ILE A 269 -0.02 -6.76 -17.00
C ILE A 269 0.89 -6.21 -15.90
N VAL A 270 1.39 -4.98 -16.04
CA VAL A 270 2.25 -4.34 -15.03
C VAL A 270 1.51 -4.21 -13.70
N SER A 271 0.23 -3.86 -13.71
CA SER A 271 -0.60 -3.72 -12.50
C SER A 271 -0.82 -5.07 -11.79
N ILE A 272 -1.10 -6.15 -12.54
CA ILE A 272 -1.18 -7.52 -11.99
C ILE A 272 0.19 -7.94 -11.42
N CYS A 273 1.27 -7.74 -12.17
CA CYS A 273 2.63 -8.06 -11.73
C CYS A 273 3.02 -7.27 -10.48
N ALA A 274 2.62 -6.00 -10.38
CA ALA A 274 2.80 -5.16 -9.21
C ALA A 274 2.10 -5.77 -7.99
N GLY A 275 0.82 -6.10 -8.15
CA GLY A 275 0.04 -6.77 -7.09
C GLY A 275 0.65 -8.09 -6.64
N PHE A 276 1.14 -8.90 -7.58
CA PHE A 276 1.78 -10.18 -7.31
C PHE A 276 3.13 -10.04 -6.60
N LYS A 277 3.94 -9.07 -7.01
CA LYS A 277 5.30 -8.86 -6.48
C LYS A 277 5.31 -8.15 -5.13
N TYR A 278 4.44 -7.16 -4.94
CA TYR A 278 4.43 -6.29 -3.76
C TYR A 278 3.29 -6.60 -2.78
N GLY A 279 2.45 -7.58 -3.10
CA GLY A 279 1.47 -8.14 -2.18
C GLY A 279 2.10 -9.03 -1.10
N PHE A 280 1.57 -8.93 0.12
CA PHE A 280 1.87 -9.84 1.23
C PHE A 280 0.92 -11.04 1.26
N GLY A 281 1.42 -12.23 1.56
CA GLY A 281 0.61 -13.44 1.66
C GLY A 281 0.01 -13.64 3.06
N GLY A 282 0.80 -13.39 4.09
CA GLY A 282 0.41 -13.55 5.49
C GLY A 282 -0.58 -12.47 5.95
N LYS A 283 -1.54 -12.86 6.80
CA LYS A 283 -2.62 -11.99 7.28
C LYS A 283 -2.10 -10.73 8.00
N GLU A 284 -0.99 -10.84 8.72
CA GLU A 284 -0.38 -9.74 9.47
C GLU A 284 1.03 -9.37 8.98
N SER A 285 1.42 -9.84 7.79
CA SER A 285 2.74 -9.58 7.21
C SER A 285 2.99 -8.09 6.95
N GLU A 286 1.95 -7.31 6.59
CA GLU A 286 2.09 -5.86 6.44
C GLU A 286 2.39 -5.17 7.79
N ALA A 287 1.75 -5.61 8.87
CA ALA A 287 2.02 -5.09 10.21
C ALA A 287 3.44 -5.46 10.68
N ALA A 288 3.84 -6.70 10.44
CA ALA A 288 5.19 -7.17 10.69
C ALA A 288 6.22 -6.35 9.88
N PHE A 289 5.95 -6.09 8.60
CA PHE A 289 6.80 -5.27 7.73
C PHE A 289 6.92 -3.84 8.24
N LYS A 290 5.83 -3.19 8.65
CA LYS A 290 5.86 -1.83 9.23
C LYS A 290 6.76 -1.77 10.47
N GLY A 291 6.73 -2.82 11.29
CA GLY A 291 7.56 -2.94 12.48
C GLY A 291 9.05 -3.14 12.20
N THR A 292 9.41 -3.85 11.13
CA THR A 292 10.82 -4.06 10.73
C THR A 292 11.31 -3.02 9.73
N ARG A 293 10.41 -2.21 9.15
CA ARG A 293 10.65 -1.29 8.02
C ARG A 293 11.33 -1.94 6.80
N GLY A 294 11.25 -3.28 6.69
CA GLY A 294 11.88 -4.05 5.62
C GLY A 294 13.37 -4.34 5.82
N PHE A 295 13.95 -4.08 6.99
CA PHE A 295 15.32 -4.45 7.33
C PHE A 295 15.43 -5.94 7.72
N SER A 296 16.57 -6.55 7.40
CA SER A 296 16.87 -7.96 7.73
C SER A 296 17.67 -8.13 9.01
N SER A 297 18.36 -7.08 9.47
CA SER A 297 19.13 -7.04 10.71
C SER A 297 18.61 -5.92 11.61
N TYR A 298 18.70 -6.15 12.92
CA TYR A 298 18.35 -5.14 13.92
C TYR A 298 19.33 -3.95 13.86
N ASP A 299 20.59 -4.20 13.57
CA ASP A 299 21.62 -3.16 13.53
C ASP A 299 21.39 -2.21 12.35
N ASP A 300 21.01 -2.72 11.17
CA ASP A 300 20.62 -1.89 10.01
C ASP A 300 19.36 -1.05 10.30
N TYR A 301 18.40 -1.67 10.98
CA TYR A 301 17.18 -0.99 11.43
C TYR A 301 17.52 0.17 12.38
N MET A 302 18.36 -0.07 13.37
CA MET A 302 18.82 0.97 14.29
C MET A 302 19.65 2.03 13.57
N GLY A 303 20.52 1.66 12.63
CA GLY A 303 21.27 2.62 11.81
C GLY A 303 20.36 3.62 11.05
N ARG A 304 19.12 3.22 10.73
CA ARG A 304 18.13 4.13 10.10
C ARG A 304 17.32 4.96 11.09
N VAL A 305 17.06 4.43 12.28
CA VAL A 305 16.21 5.04 13.32
C VAL A 305 17.01 5.97 14.22
N GLU A 306 18.26 5.63 14.52
CA GLU A 306 19.17 6.37 15.40
C GLU A 306 19.32 7.85 15.01
N PRO A 307 19.53 8.23 13.72
CA PRO A 307 19.61 9.64 13.35
C PRO A 307 18.31 10.41 13.63
N MET A 308 17.14 9.74 13.60
CA MET A 308 15.86 10.37 13.94
C MET A 308 15.74 10.58 15.45
N ILE A 309 16.18 9.62 16.26
CA ILE A 309 16.26 9.73 17.72
C ILE A 309 17.19 10.89 18.10
N GLN A 310 18.37 10.96 17.48
CA GLN A 310 19.32 12.05 17.69
C GLN A 310 18.76 13.41 17.28
N ALA A 311 18.00 13.50 16.18
CA ALA A 311 17.32 14.73 15.80
C ALA A 311 16.28 15.18 16.84
N ALA A 312 15.47 14.24 17.36
CA ALA A 312 14.51 14.51 18.43
C ALA A 312 15.22 14.97 19.71
N GLN A 313 16.30 14.27 20.10
CA GLN A 313 17.11 14.59 21.27
C GLN A 313 17.76 15.98 21.15
N ALA A 314 18.28 16.35 19.98
CA ALA A 314 18.84 17.67 19.74
C ALA A 314 17.79 18.78 19.92
N LYS A 315 16.54 18.54 19.50
CA LYS A 315 15.43 19.48 19.70
C LYS A 315 14.99 19.57 21.16
N LEU A 316 14.95 18.44 21.87
CA LEU A 316 14.67 18.42 23.31
C LEU A 316 15.74 19.19 24.09
N GLN A 317 17.03 18.99 23.76
CA GLN A 317 18.12 19.74 24.37
C GLN A 317 18.04 21.24 24.09
N ALA A 318 17.68 21.64 22.87
CA ALA A 318 17.46 23.04 22.54
C ALA A 318 16.30 23.64 23.37
N LEU A 319 15.21 22.89 23.54
CA LEU A 319 14.08 23.28 24.39
C LEU A 319 14.53 23.48 25.85
N GLN A 320 15.24 22.48 26.42
CA GLN A 320 15.73 22.51 27.79
C GLN A 320 16.72 23.65 28.03
N ARG A 321 17.62 23.96 27.07
CA ARG A 321 18.52 25.13 27.15
C ARG A 321 17.74 26.43 27.21
N ASN A 322 16.71 26.59 26.38
CA ASN A 322 15.88 27.79 26.38
C ASN A 322 15.06 27.94 27.68
N LEU A 323 14.52 26.83 28.20
CA LEU A 323 13.81 26.81 29.48
C LEU A 323 14.74 27.12 30.67
N ALA A 324 15.96 26.59 30.66
CA ALA A 324 16.97 26.89 31.66
C ALA A 324 17.36 28.37 31.69
N ALA A 325 17.43 29.02 30.52
CA ALA A 325 17.70 30.46 30.42
C ALA A 325 16.56 31.33 30.97
N LEU A 326 15.32 30.84 30.97
CA LEU A 326 14.15 31.53 31.53
C LEU A 326 13.91 31.22 33.01
N GLY A 327 14.34 30.05 33.47
CA GLY A 327 14.00 29.46 34.76
C GLY A 327 14.71 30.03 35.98
N GLY A 328 15.01 31.34 36.01
CA GLY A 328 15.84 32.00 37.03
C GLY A 328 15.61 31.53 38.47
N ASP A 329 14.35 31.51 38.96
CA ASP A 329 14.00 31.15 40.35
C ASP A 329 13.29 29.79 40.51
N VAL A 330 12.83 29.17 39.43
CA VAL A 330 12.08 27.91 39.49
C VAL A 330 13.00 26.75 39.16
N LYS A 331 13.26 25.87 40.12
CA LYS A 331 14.04 24.65 39.90
C LYS A 331 13.28 23.70 38.96
N LEU A 332 13.60 23.78 37.66
CA LEU A 332 13.08 22.90 36.62
C LEU A 332 13.91 21.60 36.57
N ASN A 333 13.24 20.45 36.42
CA ASN A 333 13.87 19.14 36.33
C ASN A 333 14.18 18.79 34.87
N LEU A 334 15.27 19.31 34.32
CA LEU A 334 15.61 19.24 32.88
C LEU A 334 16.63 18.14 32.54
N TYR A 335 16.57 16.97 33.18
CA TYR A 335 17.56 15.90 33.01
C TYR A 335 17.10 14.75 32.11
N LYS A 336 15.81 14.71 31.76
CA LYS A 336 15.24 13.58 31.01
C LYS A 336 15.59 13.64 29.53
N THR A 337 15.84 12.47 28.95
CA THR A 337 16.18 12.29 27.54
C THR A 337 14.98 11.79 26.73
N PHE A 338 15.05 11.90 25.40
CA PHE A 338 14.05 11.31 24.52
C PHE A 338 13.96 9.78 24.68
N ASP A 339 15.07 9.11 25.00
CA ASP A 339 15.06 7.68 25.32
C ASP A 339 14.32 7.37 26.62
N ASP A 340 14.46 8.22 27.65
CA ASP A 340 13.64 8.12 28.87
C ASP A 340 12.16 8.26 28.55
N TYR A 341 11.80 9.19 27.64
CA TYR A 341 10.43 9.35 27.19
C TYR A 341 9.91 8.08 26.51
N ILE A 342 10.68 7.51 25.58
CA ILE A 342 10.31 6.27 24.89
C ILE A 342 10.09 5.16 25.92
N ARG A 343 11.05 4.92 26.82
CA ARG A 343 10.99 3.87 27.84
C ARG A 343 9.80 4.04 28.78
N GLU A 344 9.57 5.25 29.30
CA GLU A 344 8.42 5.54 30.17
C GLU A 344 7.08 5.40 29.42
N SER A 345 7.03 5.81 28.14
CA SER A 345 5.83 5.67 27.29
C SER A 345 5.50 4.19 27.02
N GLU A 346 6.51 3.36 26.79
CA GLU A 346 6.37 1.92 26.57
C GLU A 346 5.93 1.20 27.84
N ALA A 347 6.46 1.57 29.00
CA ALA A 347 6.05 1.01 30.29
C ALA A 347 4.58 1.31 30.64
N ARG A 348 4.00 2.38 30.09
CA ARG A 348 2.58 2.74 30.29
C ARG A 348 1.63 2.07 29.31
N ARG A 349 2.15 1.67 28.14
CA ARG A 349 1.41 0.93 27.10
C ARG A 349 0.71 -0.34 27.60
N PRO A 350 1.32 -1.22 28.43
CA PRO A 350 0.70 -2.47 28.87
C PRO A 350 -0.61 -2.25 29.64
N ALA A 351 -0.79 -1.15 30.39
CA ALA A 351 -2.04 -0.91 31.11
C ALA A 351 -3.25 -0.64 30.18
N ILE A 352 -3.01 -0.03 29.02
CA ILE A 352 -4.04 0.20 27.98
C ILE A 352 -4.22 -1.06 27.13
N GLU A 353 -3.12 -1.77 26.86
CA GLU A 353 -3.09 -2.97 26.05
C GLU A 353 -3.78 -4.14 26.73
N ILE A 354 -3.62 -4.34 28.05
CA ILE A 354 -4.36 -5.34 28.85
C ILE A 354 -5.88 -5.12 28.73
N LYS A 355 -6.36 -3.86 28.76
CA LYS A 355 -7.78 -3.54 28.53
C LYS A 355 -8.26 -3.84 27.11
N ARG A 356 -7.38 -3.76 26.11
CA ARG A 356 -7.69 -4.09 24.70
C ARG A 356 -7.61 -5.59 24.45
N LEU A 357 -6.62 -6.28 25.02
CA LEU A 357 -6.44 -7.72 24.93
C LEU A 357 -7.66 -8.44 25.53
N GLY A 358 -8.19 -7.99 26.68
CA GLY A 358 -9.44 -8.54 27.22
C GLY A 358 -10.68 -8.37 26.34
N LYS A 359 -10.68 -7.39 25.41
CA LYS A 359 -11.74 -7.25 24.38
C LYS A 359 -11.44 -8.04 23.10
N ALA A 360 -10.17 -8.19 22.74
CA ALA A 360 -9.73 -8.95 21.58
C ALA A 360 -9.89 -10.45 21.80
N ASP A 361 -9.67 -10.95 23.02
CA ASP A 361 -9.80 -12.35 23.38
C ASP A 361 -11.24 -12.86 23.21
N LYS A 362 -12.23 -12.05 23.63
CA LYS A 362 -13.66 -12.30 23.34
C LYS A 362 -14.00 -12.32 21.84
N LYS A 363 -13.22 -11.62 21.00
CA LYS A 363 -13.38 -11.65 19.53
C LYS A 363 -12.67 -12.87 18.92
N ARG A 364 -11.59 -13.36 19.54
CA ARG A 364 -10.83 -14.56 19.15
C ARG A 364 -11.62 -15.85 19.38
N GLU A 365 -12.37 -15.97 20.48
CA GLU A 365 -13.30 -17.11 20.69
C GLU A 365 -14.36 -17.24 19.58
N GLY A 366 -14.79 -16.13 18.97
CA GLY A 366 -15.71 -16.13 17.83
C GLY A 366 -15.07 -16.55 16.50
N TYR A 367 -13.75 -16.39 16.35
CA TYR A 367 -13.00 -16.72 15.12
C TYR A 367 -12.57 -18.20 15.05
N HIS A 368 -12.39 -18.85 16.22
CA HIS A 368 -12.13 -20.29 16.30
C HIS A 368 -13.28 -21.17 15.79
N ARG A 369 -14.46 -20.59 15.51
CA ARG A 369 -15.60 -21.24 14.87
C ARG A 369 -15.82 -20.67 13.46
N ILE A 370 -14.82 -20.79 12.58
CA ILE A 370 -15.08 -20.66 11.13
C ILE A 370 -14.52 -21.87 10.40
N THR A 371 -15.42 -22.81 10.17
CA THR A 371 -15.23 -23.94 9.25
C THR A 371 -15.20 -23.40 7.83
N TYR A 372 -14.19 -23.75 7.05
CA TYR A 372 -14.18 -23.49 5.61
C TYR A 372 -14.09 -24.80 4.84
N GLU A 373 -15.10 -25.01 4.01
CA GLU A 373 -15.24 -26.11 3.08
C GLU A 373 -14.40 -25.85 1.82
N LYS A 374 -13.68 -26.89 1.38
CA LYS A 374 -12.87 -26.87 0.16
C LYS A 374 -13.77 -26.84 -1.07
N THR A 375 -13.99 -25.68 -1.66
CA THR A 375 -14.66 -25.61 -2.98
C THR A 375 -13.64 -25.81 -4.09
N GLY A 376 -13.62 -27.04 -4.62
CA GLY A 376 -13.71 -27.29 -6.06
C GLY A 376 -12.53 -26.88 -6.95
N ASN A 377 -11.79 -27.92 -7.34
CA ASN A 377 -10.99 -28.09 -8.55
C ASN A 377 -10.03 -26.97 -9.00
N SER A 378 -8.76 -27.31 -8.86
CA SER A 378 -7.63 -26.75 -9.62
C SER A 378 -7.96 -26.68 -11.10
N ILE A 379 -7.87 -25.48 -11.68
CA ILE A 379 -7.76 -25.38 -13.13
C ILE A 379 -6.44 -24.70 -13.45
N ASN A 380 -5.67 -25.35 -14.32
CA ASN A 380 -4.53 -24.86 -15.08
C ASN A 380 -4.90 -23.66 -16.01
N VAL A 381 -5.88 -22.85 -15.59
CA VAL A 381 -6.50 -21.77 -16.35
C VAL A 381 -5.65 -20.53 -16.35
N VAL A 382 -4.86 -20.22 -15.33
CA VAL A 382 -4.18 -18.91 -15.29
C VAL A 382 -3.04 -18.82 -16.33
N GLU A 383 -2.25 -19.88 -16.50
CA GLU A 383 -1.18 -19.91 -17.51
C GLU A 383 -1.76 -20.11 -18.93
N ALA A 384 -2.78 -20.96 -19.10
CA ALA A 384 -3.44 -21.17 -20.39
C ALA A 384 -4.30 -19.97 -20.84
N PHE A 385 -4.98 -19.26 -19.93
CA PHE A 385 -5.86 -18.13 -20.30
C PHE A 385 -5.11 -16.82 -20.50
N VAL A 386 -3.99 -16.57 -19.82
CA VAL A 386 -3.14 -15.41 -20.18
C VAL A 386 -2.58 -15.62 -21.58
N LEU A 387 -2.17 -16.84 -21.91
CA LEU A 387 -1.76 -17.21 -23.26
C LEU A 387 -2.93 -17.08 -24.25
N VAL A 388 -4.14 -17.57 -23.93
CA VAL A 388 -5.32 -17.46 -24.81
C VAL A 388 -5.82 -16.02 -24.94
N ALA A 389 -5.75 -15.17 -23.91
CA ALA A 389 -6.15 -13.77 -24.01
C ALA A 389 -5.14 -12.97 -24.84
N VAL A 390 -3.84 -13.23 -24.69
CA VAL A 390 -2.78 -12.67 -25.53
C VAL A 390 -2.92 -13.17 -26.98
N LEU A 391 -3.13 -14.47 -27.19
CA LEU A 391 -3.30 -15.06 -28.53
C LEU A 391 -4.63 -14.68 -29.19
N ALA A 392 -5.73 -14.55 -28.44
CA ALA A 392 -7.00 -14.05 -28.95
C ALA A 392 -6.90 -12.56 -29.28
N TYR A 393 -6.16 -11.77 -28.50
CA TYR A 393 -5.87 -10.38 -28.81
C TYR A 393 -5.01 -10.26 -30.08
N PHE A 394 -3.92 -11.02 -30.20
CA PHE A 394 -3.14 -11.07 -31.44
C PHE A 394 -4.00 -11.56 -32.59
N GLY A 395 -4.83 -12.60 -32.42
CA GLY A 395 -5.74 -13.09 -33.46
C GLY A 395 -6.74 -12.03 -33.94
N VAL A 396 -7.36 -11.28 -33.02
CA VAL A 396 -8.31 -10.20 -33.34
C VAL A 396 -7.61 -8.99 -33.98
N CYS A 397 -6.44 -8.61 -33.50
CA CYS A 397 -5.63 -7.53 -34.09
C CYS A 397 -5.08 -7.91 -35.46
N THR A 398 -4.70 -9.17 -35.69
CA THR A 398 -4.20 -9.64 -36.99
C THR A 398 -5.35 -9.78 -37.99
N TYR A 399 -6.51 -10.28 -37.55
CA TYR A 399 -7.72 -10.35 -38.37
C TYR A 399 -8.16 -8.95 -38.84
N ALA A 400 -8.21 -7.96 -37.95
CA ALA A 400 -8.56 -6.57 -38.26
C ALA A 400 -7.49 -5.79 -39.08
N VAL A 401 -6.31 -6.37 -39.31
CA VAL A 401 -5.27 -5.83 -40.21
C VAL A 401 -5.34 -6.49 -41.59
N ILE A 402 -5.86 -7.71 -41.67
CA ILE A 402 -5.97 -8.49 -42.91
C ILE A 402 -7.32 -8.25 -43.62
N THR A 403 -8.37 -7.89 -42.88
CA THR A 403 -9.68 -7.44 -43.40
C THR A 403 -9.83 -5.94 -43.25
#